data_AF-F9W434-F1
#
_entry.id   AF-F9W434-F1
#
_cell.length_a   1.000
_cell.length_b   1.000
_cell.length_c   1.000
_cell.angle_alpha   90.00
_cell.angle_beta   90.00
_cell.angle_gamma   90.00
#
_symmetry.space_group_name_H-M   'P 1'
#
loop_
_entity.id
_entity.type
_entity.pdbx_description
1 polymer ?
#
loop_
_entity_poly.entity_id
_entity_poly.type
_entity_poly.pdbx_seq_one_letter_code
_entity_poly.pdbx_strand_id
1 'polypeptide(L)'
;MLLVLVGWTLVAMNCLTVLFLFLGRLLSPTMDGAMLCGTYKVINIDGNACSEEAFVAVETTNDGVKVEAMVGNTLCGKGVVDGGRITANLASTMKLVEDRKMRIEDLLICGFRSGFAYEINDMGLTLTGTKGTLILERDVLSDVQFGEYTLCEFNGKPLTSDEMSLVLLPAVIGGALVIAQFKNSFRGELELRSGRLQGVLASTMFEVDGFVKTMEDAFVSSTCGNGIVAHYDMSKLVLMDGRNRFVYELRPAIPDELVCQYMLKSFNGASVVSNNQLLLRFARSANGVGADVVANVANIIRGKVRVDGGKLMSKVMSSRKRGSEEEMRLEAALTCGFKDGFAWSLDDGVLTLEHTGNVLVFVKMAEVPCENGKPAYIGDKVTKCFKVHENGRIYRIVNTVEGRWAFYNDTTAYHFHVSVTFGRASEVTGLGNTTLRTNAEGLTVASVSVPPGGTEMFIAGHVNGYKCSYDAAHE
;
A
#
# COMPACT_ATOMS: atom_id res chain seq x y z
N MET A 1 50.23 -36.52 10.73
CA MET A 1 50.12 -35.70 11.96
C MET A 1 50.30 -34.21 11.71
N LEU A 2 51.21 -33.77 10.82
CA LEU A 2 51.36 -32.35 10.45
C LEU A 2 50.17 -31.75 9.65
N LEU A 3 49.48 -32.54 8.82
CA LEU A 3 48.32 -32.04 8.05
C LEU A 3 47.07 -31.74 8.90
N VAL A 4 46.95 -32.36 10.08
CA VAL A 4 45.79 -32.14 10.97
C VAL A 4 45.95 -30.83 11.75
N LEU A 5 47.17 -30.43 12.10
CA LEU A 5 47.43 -29.14 12.78
C LEU A 5 47.24 -27.92 11.87
N VAL A 6 47.52 -28.04 10.56
CA VAL A 6 47.32 -26.95 9.60
C VAL A 6 45.83 -26.75 9.29
N GLY A 7 45.04 -27.83 9.27
CA GLY A 7 43.58 -27.75 9.10
C GLY A 7 42.87 -27.05 10.26
N TRP A 8 43.31 -27.29 11.51
CA TRP A 8 42.69 -26.68 12.69
C TRP A 8 43.07 -25.19 12.87
N THR A 9 44.27 -24.78 12.46
CA THR A 9 44.68 -23.37 12.48
C THR A 9 43.96 -22.54 11.40
N LEU A 10 43.68 -23.12 10.23
CA LEU A 10 42.90 -22.45 9.18
C LEU A 10 41.41 -22.30 9.55
N VAL A 11 40.82 -23.28 10.23
CA VAL A 11 39.43 -23.21 10.73
C VAL A 11 39.33 -22.22 11.91
N ALA A 12 40.32 -22.15 12.79
CA ALA A 12 40.34 -21.16 13.88
C ALA A 12 40.51 -19.70 13.37
N MET A 13 41.34 -19.46 12.34
CA MET A 13 41.46 -18.15 11.71
C MET A 13 40.18 -17.74 10.96
N ASN A 14 39.50 -18.67 10.29
CA ASN A 14 38.21 -18.37 9.65
C ASN A 14 37.10 -18.15 10.67
N CYS A 15 37.08 -18.87 11.79
CA CYS A 15 36.13 -18.59 12.88
C CYS A 15 36.41 -17.23 13.55
N LEU A 16 37.67 -16.82 13.74
CA LEU A 16 37.98 -15.49 14.26
C LEU A 16 37.60 -14.37 13.27
N THR A 17 37.77 -14.60 11.97
CA THR A 17 37.43 -13.62 10.92
C THR A 17 35.92 -13.51 10.74
N VAL A 18 35.18 -14.63 10.85
CA VAL A 18 33.70 -14.63 10.86
C VAL A 18 33.16 -14.04 12.16
N LEU A 19 33.83 -14.25 13.30
CA LEU A 19 33.47 -13.59 14.57
C LEU A 19 33.76 -12.08 14.54
N PHE A 20 34.83 -11.62 13.89
CA PHE A 20 35.08 -10.18 13.64
C PHE A 20 34.12 -9.58 12.60
N LEU A 21 33.69 -10.35 11.59
CA LEU A 21 32.65 -9.93 10.63
C LEU A 21 31.24 -9.95 11.25
N PHE A 22 30.98 -10.78 12.27
CA PHE A 22 29.73 -10.79 13.04
C PHE A 22 29.72 -9.76 14.17
N LEU A 23 30.83 -9.51 14.87
CA LEU A 23 30.93 -8.41 15.83
C LEU A 23 30.98 -7.04 15.13
N GLY A 24 31.52 -6.96 13.92
CA GLY A 24 31.50 -5.74 13.09
C GLY A 24 30.14 -5.45 12.42
N ARG A 25 29.18 -6.39 12.46
CA ARG A 25 27.81 -6.24 11.94
C ARG A 25 26.73 -6.13 13.03
N LEU A 26 27.16 -5.96 14.28
CA LEU A 26 26.32 -5.69 15.45
C LEU A 26 26.60 -4.31 16.04
N LEU A 27 27.04 -3.35 15.21
CA LEU A 27 26.79 -1.96 15.51
C LEU A 27 25.32 -1.72 15.16
N SER A 28 24.45 -1.95 16.14
CA SER A 28 23.23 -1.15 16.25
C SER A 28 23.59 0.30 15.94
N PRO A 29 22.73 1.08 15.24
CA PRO A 29 22.96 2.51 15.13
C PRO A 29 23.31 3.03 16.53
N THR A 30 24.38 3.81 16.65
CA THR A 30 24.74 4.44 17.93
C THR A 30 23.45 5.02 18.50
N MET A 31 23.07 4.69 19.74
CA MET A 31 21.75 5.05 20.29
C MET A 31 21.44 6.53 20.07
N ASP A 32 22.47 7.37 20.08
CA ASP A 32 22.44 8.80 19.78
C ASP A 32 21.92 9.17 18.38
N GLY A 33 22.28 8.41 17.33
CA GLY A 33 21.84 8.67 15.96
C GLY A 33 20.36 8.35 15.74
N ALA A 34 19.86 7.30 16.39
CA ALA A 34 18.44 6.95 16.35
C ALA A 34 17.55 7.99 17.05
N MET A 35 18.07 8.70 18.06
CA MET A 35 17.32 9.77 18.73
C MET A 35 17.09 10.98 17.83
N LEU A 36 18.05 11.29 16.94
CA LEU A 36 17.98 12.42 16.00
C LEU A 36 17.10 12.15 14.78
N CYS A 37 16.59 10.93 14.59
CA CYS A 37 15.82 10.60 13.40
C CYS A 37 14.46 11.28 13.33
N GLY A 38 14.13 11.77 12.14
CA GLY A 38 12.85 12.38 11.84
C GLY A 38 13.00 13.65 11.00
N THR A 39 11.86 14.26 10.72
CA THR A 39 11.76 15.51 9.97
C THR A 39 11.51 16.67 10.93
N TYR A 40 12.20 17.77 10.70
CA TYR A 40 12.16 18.94 11.57
C TYR A 40 11.96 20.20 10.73
N LYS A 41 11.04 21.07 11.15
CA LYS A 41 10.86 22.41 10.61
C LYS A 41 11.73 23.40 11.36
N VAL A 42 12.49 24.24 10.66
CA VAL A 42 13.26 25.33 11.28
C VAL A 42 12.28 26.43 11.70
N ILE A 43 12.20 26.70 13.00
CA ILE A 43 11.28 27.72 13.56
C ILE A 43 12.01 28.94 14.09
N ASN A 44 13.30 28.83 14.39
CA ASN A 44 14.10 29.94 14.90
C ASN A 44 15.55 29.85 14.43
N ILE A 45 16.16 31.00 14.13
CA ILE A 45 17.57 31.16 13.78
C ILE A 45 18.13 32.33 14.61
N ASP A 46 19.14 32.05 15.43
CA ASP A 46 19.84 33.03 16.27
C ASP A 46 18.90 33.90 17.15
N GLY A 47 17.86 33.29 17.71
CA GLY A 47 16.87 33.95 18.55
C GLY A 47 15.71 34.59 17.80
N ASN A 48 15.74 34.64 16.47
CA ASN A 48 14.68 35.23 15.63
C ASN A 48 13.79 34.15 15.01
N ALA A 49 12.48 34.37 14.96
CA ALA A 49 11.56 33.45 14.30
C ALA A 49 11.90 33.30 12.80
N CYS A 50 11.94 32.07 12.32
CA CYS A 50 12.20 31.77 10.91
C CYS A 50 10.95 32.10 10.07
N SER A 51 11.07 33.05 9.14
CA SER A 51 9.98 33.40 8.22
C SER A 51 9.89 32.51 6.98
N GLU A 52 10.93 31.73 6.72
CA GLU A 52 11.04 30.85 5.55
C GLU A 52 10.57 29.44 5.87
N GLU A 53 9.99 28.75 4.90
CA GLU A 53 9.79 27.30 4.98
C GLU A 53 11.13 26.59 4.76
N ALA A 54 11.65 26.00 5.84
CA ALA A 54 12.90 25.27 5.86
C ALA A 54 12.73 24.00 6.71
N PHE A 55 13.16 22.87 6.17
CA PHE A 55 13.04 21.56 6.80
C PHE A 55 14.39 20.84 6.82
N VAL A 56 14.61 19.98 7.81
CA VAL A 56 15.76 19.10 7.95
C VAL A 56 15.23 17.72 8.33
N ALA A 57 15.52 16.71 7.51
CA ALA A 57 15.25 15.32 7.78
C ALA A 57 16.55 14.57 8.09
N VAL A 58 16.50 13.70 9.09
CA VAL A 58 17.61 12.84 9.50
C VAL A 58 17.13 11.39 9.51
N GLU A 59 17.79 10.54 8.75
CA GLU A 59 17.47 9.12 8.61
C GLU A 59 18.66 8.27 9.08
N THR A 60 18.43 7.19 9.82
CA THR A 60 19.48 6.23 10.16
C THR A 60 19.87 5.41 8.94
N THR A 61 21.15 5.10 8.83
CA THR A 61 21.71 4.20 7.82
C THR A 61 22.65 3.21 8.50
N ASN A 62 23.03 2.13 7.81
CA ASN A 62 23.93 1.12 8.36
C ASN A 62 25.27 1.70 8.87
N ASP A 63 25.73 2.82 8.29
CA ASP A 63 27.05 3.40 8.53
C ASP A 63 26.99 4.82 9.16
N GLY A 64 25.85 5.23 9.71
CA GLY A 64 25.65 6.58 10.29
C GLY A 64 24.26 7.14 10.02
N VAL A 65 24.18 8.39 9.57
CA VAL A 65 22.91 9.06 9.23
C VAL A 65 22.93 9.62 7.80
N LYS A 66 21.77 9.72 7.17
CA LYS A 66 21.53 10.54 5.98
C LYS A 66 20.82 11.81 6.44
N VAL A 67 21.33 12.96 6.01
CA VAL A 67 20.73 14.27 6.27
C VAL A 67 20.21 14.83 4.96
N GLU A 68 18.97 15.29 4.98
CA GLU A 68 18.32 15.94 3.84
C GLU A 68 17.63 17.21 4.32
N ALA A 69 18.09 18.38 3.87
CA ALA A 69 17.47 19.65 4.20
C ALA A 69 16.81 20.29 2.98
N MET A 70 15.61 20.81 3.14
CA MET A 70 14.84 21.44 2.08
C MET A 70 14.53 22.88 2.44
N VAL A 71 15.08 23.81 1.66
CA VAL A 71 14.86 25.27 1.83
C VAL A 71 14.41 25.84 0.48
N GLY A 72 15.29 26.53 -0.27
CA GLY A 72 15.07 26.81 -1.69
C GLY A 72 15.66 25.72 -2.58
N ASN A 73 16.73 25.08 -2.11
CA ASN A 73 17.36 23.89 -2.64
C ASN A 73 17.12 22.68 -1.75
N THR A 74 17.29 21.50 -2.34
CA THR A 74 17.44 20.26 -1.59
C THR A 74 18.94 20.04 -1.33
N LEU A 75 19.30 19.90 -0.07
CA LEU A 75 20.65 19.67 0.43
C LEU A 75 20.73 18.26 0.99
N CYS A 76 21.51 17.37 0.38
CA CYS A 76 21.57 15.97 0.83
C CYS A 76 23.00 15.50 1.08
N GLY A 77 23.19 14.66 2.10
CA GLY A 77 24.51 14.11 2.40
C GLY A 77 24.49 12.99 3.42
N LYS A 78 25.56 12.19 3.45
CA LYS A 78 25.81 11.24 4.51
C LYS A 78 26.55 11.92 5.65
N GLY A 79 26.23 11.51 6.87
CA GLY A 79 26.74 12.09 8.10
C GLY A 79 26.99 11.07 9.19
N VAL A 80 27.63 11.53 10.25
CA VAL A 80 27.98 10.76 11.44
C VAL A 80 27.54 11.53 12.67
N VAL A 81 27.00 10.80 13.64
CA VAL A 81 26.64 11.30 14.97
C VAL A 81 27.64 10.73 15.96
N ASP A 82 28.41 11.60 16.60
CA ASP A 82 29.43 11.23 17.57
C ASP A 82 29.63 12.34 18.60
N GLY A 83 29.76 11.96 19.89
CA GLY A 83 30.09 12.88 20.98
C GLY A 83 29.16 14.10 21.11
N GLY A 84 27.84 13.92 20.92
CA GLY A 84 26.87 15.03 20.99
C GLY A 84 26.94 16.00 19.80
N ARG A 85 27.57 15.58 18.69
CA ARG A 85 27.63 16.36 17.45
C ARG A 85 27.11 15.57 16.26
N ILE A 86 26.50 16.28 15.32
CA ILE A 86 26.10 15.75 14.01
C ILE A 86 26.91 16.44 12.91
N THR A 87 27.60 15.65 12.10
CA THR A 87 28.41 16.11 10.96
C THR A 87 27.88 15.52 9.66
N ALA A 88 27.82 16.29 8.58
CA ALA A 88 27.45 15.79 7.25
C ALA A 88 28.04 16.68 6.15
N ASN A 89 28.41 16.07 5.02
CA ASN A 89 28.82 16.82 3.83
C ASN A 89 27.63 16.90 2.85
N LEU A 90 26.93 18.03 2.86
CA LEU A 90 25.73 18.23 2.05
C LEU A 90 26.07 18.72 0.63
N ALA A 91 25.44 18.12 -0.37
CA ALA A 91 25.43 18.56 -1.76
C ALA A 91 24.10 19.27 -2.06
N SER A 92 24.15 20.39 -2.81
CA SER A 92 22.98 21.21 -3.14
C SER A 92 22.51 21.01 -4.59
N THR A 93 21.22 21.16 -4.85
CA THR A 93 20.65 21.23 -6.20
C THR A 93 21.01 22.49 -6.99
N MET A 94 21.64 23.49 -6.35
CA MET A 94 22.21 24.71 -6.96
C MET A 94 21.25 25.56 -7.83
N LYS A 95 19.97 25.63 -7.46
CA LYS A 95 19.02 26.60 -8.01
C LYS A 95 19.27 27.97 -7.39
N LEU A 96 19.14 29.02 -8.22
CA LEU A 96 19.14 30.40 -7.74
C LEU A 96 17.86 30.66 -6.94
N VAL A 97 18.01 31.09 -5.70
CA VAL A 97 16.93 31.32 -4.74
C VAL A 97 17.13 32.66 -4.05
N GLU A 98 16.08 33.15 -3.38
CA GLU A 98 16.12 34.42 -2.65
C GLU A 98 17.23 34.46 -1.57
N ASP A 99 17.82 35.63 -1.34
CA ASP A 99 18.94 35.83 -0.41
C ASP A 99 18.68 35.28 0.99
N ARG A 100 17.43 35.36 1.47
CA ARG A 100 17.03 34.83 2.79
C ARG A 100 17.19 33.31 2.86
N LYS A 101 16.74 32.59 1.84
CA LYS A 101 16.86 31.13 1.74
C LYS A 101 18.31 30.70 1.56
N MET A 102 19.07 31.44 0.75
CA MET A 102 20.50 31.18 0.54
C MET A 102 21.32 31.28 1.84
N ARG A 103 20.97 32.22 2.73
CA ARG A 103 21.60 32.33 4.06
C ARG A 103 21.33 31.11 4.95
N ILE A 104 20.09 30.59 4.94
CA ILE A 104 19.73 29.37 5.69
C ILE A 104 20.50 28.17 5.12
N GLU A 105 20.58 28.06 3.79
CA GLU A 105 21.35 27.01 3.12
C GLU A 105 22.84 27.06 3.47
N ASP A 106 23.48 28.24 3.46
CA ASP A 106 24.89 28.39 3.86
C ASP A 106 25.11 28.01 5.32
N LEU A 107 24.19 28.39 6.22
CA LEU A 107 24.24 28.05 7.63
C LEU A 107 24.16 26.53 7.82
N LEU A 108 23.22 25.85 7.16
CA LEU A 108 23.08 24.39 7.20
C LEU A 108 24.33 23.69 6.63
N ILE A 109 24.77 24.07 5.43
CA ILE A 109 25.95 23.46 4.77
C ILE A 109 27.20 23.60 5.65
N CYS A 110 27.47 24.81 6.15
CA CYS A 110 28.65 25.07 6.97
C CYS A 110 28.54 24.43 8.36
N GLY A 111 27.36 24.47 8.96
CA GLY A 111 27.11 23.88 10.27
C GLY A 111 27.26 22.36 10.24
N PHE A 112 26.63 21.66 9.29
CA PHE A 112 26.81 20.22 9.13
C PHE A 112 28.25 19.85 8.75
N ARG A 113 28.92 20.63 7.90
CA ARG A 113 30.34 20.37 7.56
C ARG A 113 31.28 20.52 8.76
N SER A 114 31.08 21.54 9.59
CA SER A 114 31.89 21.77 10.80
C SER A 114 31.42 20.95 12.01
N GLY A 115 30.25 20.34 11.92
CA GLY A 115 29.56 19.63 12.98
C GLY A 115 28.72 20.57 13.82
N PHE A 116 27.42 20.32 13.90
CA PHE A 116 26.56 20.96 14.89
C PHE A 116 26.68 20.24 16.22
N ALA A 117 26.83 20.97 17.32
CA ALA A 117 26.43 20.43 18.62
C ALA A 117 24.91 20.35 18.64
N TYR A 118 24.34 19.26 19.14
CA TYR A 118 22.89 19.12 19.21
C TYR A 118 22.40 18.97 20.64
N GLU A 119 21.22 19.53 20.90
CA GLU A 119 20.41 19.23 22.06
C GLU A 119 19.03 18.81 21.57
N ILE A 120 18.58 17.64 22.00
CA ILE A 120 17.28 17.10 21.60
C ILE A 120 16.38 16.99 22.83
N ASN A 121 15.11 17.34 22.66
CA ASN A 121 14.05 17.11 23.63
C ASN A 121 12.78 16.62 22.94
N ASP A 122 11.72 16.39 23.70
CA ASP A 122 10.44 15.87 23.20
C ASP A 122 9.79 16.71 22.09
N MET A 123 10.13 18.00 21.99
CA MET A 123 9.45 18.97 21.12
C MET A 123 10.28 19.36 19.90
N GLY A 124 11.58 19.04 19.87
CA GLY A 124 12.45 19.54 18.83
C GLY A 124 13.93 19.29 19.02
N LEU A 125 14.69 19.86 18.10
CA LEU A 125 16.13 19.74 17.95
C LEU A 125 16.74 21.13 17.93
N THR A 126 17.71 21.40 18.81
CA THR A 126 18.54 22.60 18.75
C THR A 126 19.88 22.23 18.15
N LEU A 127 20.28 22.91 17.08
CA LEU A 127 21.58 22.73 16.43
C LEU A 127 22.43 23.99 16.60
N THR A 128 23.52 23.88 17.36
CA THR A 128 24.44 24.99 17.65
C THR A 128 25.74 24.81 16.85
N GLY A 129 25.96 25.69 15.88
CA GLY A 129 27.09 25.67 14.97
C GLY A 129 28.02 26.87 15.16
N THR A 130 29.09 26.92 14.38
CA THR A 130 30.04 28.04 14.40
C THR A 130 29.48 29.34 13.79
N LYS A 131 28.48 29.22 12.91
CA LYS A 131 27.85 30.34 12.19
C LYS A 131 26.50 30.76 12.76
N GLY A 132 25.95 30.01 13.71
CA GLY A 132 24.64 30.30 14.29
C GLY A 132 23.99 29.09 14.95
N THR A 133 22.86 29.34 15.61
CA THR A 133 22.02 28.35 16.29
C THR A 133 20.66 28.25 15.60
N LEU A 134 20.24 27.02 15.32
CA LEU A 134 18.92 26.70 14.79
C LEU A 134 18.08 26.03 15.89
N ILE A 135 16.82 26.44 16.02
CA ILE A 135 15.81 25.69 16.77
C ILE A 135 14.84 25.12 15.76
N LEU A 136 14.72 23.79 15.78
CA LEU A 136 13.86 23.05 14.89
C LEU A 136 12.77 22.34 15.68
N GLU A 137 11.54 22.43 15.20
CA GLU A 137 10.38 21.73 15.73
C GLU A 137 10.17 20.44 14.94
N ARG A 138 9.92 19.32 15.61
CA ARG A 138 9.75 18.03 14.93
C ARG A 138 8.39 17.94 14.23
N ASP A 139 8.40 17.63 12.93
CA ASP A 139 7.21 17.41 12.11
C ASP A 139 6.89 15.91 12.02
N VAL A 140 6.32 15.37 13.10
CA VAL A 140 6.01 13.93 13.19
C VAL A 140 4.89 13.51 12.23
N LEU A 141 4.08 14.43 11.70
CA LEU A 141 3.08 14.10 10.66
C LEU A 141 3.74 13.68 9.36
N SER A 142 4.90 14.24 9.02
CA SER A 142 5.65 13.88 7.82
C SER A 142 6.38 12.54 7.94
N ASP A 143 6.72 12.11 9.17
CA ASP A 143 7.42 10.85 9.42
C ASP A 143 6.47 9.65 9.57
N VAL A 144 5.26 9.85 10.10
CA VAL A 144 4.35 8.76 10.42
C VAL A 144 3.65 8.22 9.17
N GLN A 145 3.78 6.91 8.94
CA GLN A 145 3.02 6.23 7.90
C GLN A 145 1.57 6.00 8.33
N PHE A 146 0.59 6.53 7.59
CA PHE A 146 -0.82 6.20 7.84
C PHE A 146 -1.08 4.73 7.53
N GLY A 147 -1.77 4.04 8.44
CA GLY A 147 -1.67 2.60 8.50
C GLY A 147 -2.42 1.98 9.67
N GLU A 148 -2.51 0.66 9.64
CA GLU A 148 -2.88 -0.14 10.79
C GLU A 148 -1.61 -0.69 11.43
N TYR A 149 -1.48 -0.54 12.72
CA TYR A 149 -0.35 -1.00 13.49
C TYR A 149 -0.78 -2.04 14.52
N THR A 150 0.07 -3.03 14.82
CA THR A 150 -0.12 -3.97 15.92
C THR A 150 0.66 -3.50 17.14
N LEU A 151 0.08 -3.56 18.34
CA LEU A 151 0.81 -3.32 19.57
C LEU A 151 1.68 -4.54 19.92
N CYS A 152 3.00 -4.36 19.89
CA CYS A 152 3.96 -5.45 20.08
C CYS A 152 4.65 -5.40 21.45
N GLU A 153 4.65 -4.24 22.12
CA GLU A 153 5.25 -4.08 23.45
C GLU A 153 4.51 -3.02 24.27
N PHE A 154 4.34 -3.28 25.56
CA PHE A 154 3.92 -2.27 26.53
C PHE A 154 4.84 -2.30 27.77
N ASN A 155 5.45 -1.16 28.10
CA ASN A 155 6.37 -0.98 29.23
C ASN A 155 7.48 -2.04 29.30
N GLY A 156 8.13 -2.33 28.17
CA GLY A 156 9.20 -3.33 28.08
C GLY A 156 8.72 -4.78 28.05
N LYS A 157 7.41 -5.03 28.19
CA LYS A 157 6.83 -6.37 28.11
C LYS A 157 6.34 -6.65 26.68
N PRO A 158 6.88 -7.68 25.99
CA PRO A 158 6.39 -8.10 24.68
C PRO A 158 4.95 -8.61 24.73
N LEU A 159 4.22 -8.36 23.65
CA LEU A 159 2.83 -8.77 23.45
C LEU A 159 2.72 -9.59 22.16
N THR A 160 1.87 -10.61 22.19
CA THR A 160 1.64 -11.52 21.06
C THR A 160 0.21 -11.44 20.54
N SER A 161 -0.60 -10.48 21.01
CA SER A 161 -1.99 -10.33 20.58
C SER A 161 -2.08 -9.42 19.36
N ASP A 162 -2.63 -9.96 18.28
CA ASP A 162 -3.00 -9.26 17.06
C ASP A 162 -4.35 -8.53 17.17
N GLU A 163 -5.06 -8.69 18.28
CA GLU A 163 -6.30 -7.94 18.56
C GLU A 163 -6.03 -6.50 19.02
N MET A 164 -4.84 -6.23 19.55
CA MET A 164 -4.44 -4.90 19.99
C MET A 164 -3.82 -4.13 18.83
N SER A 165 -4.54 -3.14 18.31
CA SER A 165 -4.13 -2.40 17.12
C SER A 165 -4.35 -0.90 17.23
N LEU A 166 -3.63 -0.13 16.43
CA LEU A 166 -3.81 1.31 16.28
C LEU A 166 -3.95 1.63 14.79
N VAL A 167 -5.08 2.21 14.39
CA VAL A 167 -5.26 2.73 13.02
C VAL A 167 -5.06 4.23 13.05
N LEU A 168 -4.09 4.70 12.27
CA LEU A 168 -3.85 6.12 12.01
C LEU A 168 -4.36 6.46 10.62
N LEU A 169 -5.35 7.35 10.54
CA LEU A 169 -5.93 7.85 9.31
C LEU A 169 -5.61 9.34 9.13
N PRO A 170 -5.42 9.82 7.89
CA PRO A 170 -5.25 11.25 7.64
C PRO A 170 -6.54 12.00 8.02
N ALA A 171 -6.40 13.13 8.73
CA ALA A 171 -7.51 14.05 9.02
C ALA A 171 -7.46 15.29 8.10
N VAL A 172 -8.59 16.00 8.02
CA VAL A 172 -8.77 17.13 7.08
C VAL A 172 -7.90 18.36 7.46
N ILE A 173 -7.53 18.51 8.73
CA ILE A 173 -6.79 19.68 9.23
C ILE A 173 -5.67 19.22 10.19
N GLY A 174 -4.46 19.00 9.67
CA GLY A 174 -3.22 18.91 10.48
C GLY A 174 -3.24 17.94 11.66
N GLY A 175 -4.00 16.85 11.57
CA GLY A 175 -4.20 15.87 12.64
C GLY A 175 -4.40 14.46 12.11
N ALA A 176 -4.62 13.51 13.01
CA ALA A 176 -4.87 12.11 12.69
C ALA A 176 -6.17 11.63 13.33
N LEU A 177 -7.02 10.96 12.56
CA LEU A 177 -8.10 10.18 13.15
C LEU A 177 -7.50 8.88 13.69
N VAL A 178 -7.64 8.67 14.99
CA VAL A 178 -7.06 7.55 15.71
C VAL A 178 -8.15 6.58 16.13
N ILE A 179 -7.96 5.32 15.76
CA ILE A 179 -8.79 4.21 16.20
C ILE A 179 -7.88 3.21 16.89
N ALA A 180 -7.81 3.27 18.22
CA ALA A 180 -7.10 2.28 19.01
C ALA A 180 -8.07 1.15 19.41
N GLN A 181 -7.70 -0.07 19.09
CA GLN A 181 -8.44 -1.26 19.45
C GLN A 181 -7.68 -1.99 20.55
N PHE A 182 -8.30 -2.05 21.72
CA PHE A 182 -7.98 -3.00 22.79
C PHE A 182 -9.22 -3.88 22.99
N LYS A 183 -9.51 -4.32 24.22
CA LYS A 183 -10.81 -4.92 24.51
C LYS A 183 -11.91 -3.86 24.33
N ASN A 184 -11.64 -2.64 24.77
CA ASN A 184 -12.39 -1.45 24.36
C ASN A 184 -11.87 -0.89 23.04
N SER A 185 -12.80 -0.36 22.26
CA SER A 185 -12.46 0.44 21.08
C SER A 185 -12.43 1.90 21.48
N PHE A 186 -11.28 2.55 21.31
CA PHE A 186 -11.10 3.98 21.51
C PHE A 186 -11.07 4.69 20.16
N ARG A 187 -11.88 5.73 20.01
CA ARG A 187 -11.99 6.50 18.77
C ARG A 187 -12.02 7.98 19.05
N GLY A 188 -11.23 8.74 18.31
CA GLY A 188 -11.24 10.19 18.37
C GLY A 188 -10.31 10.78 17.33
N GLU A 189 -10.57 12.03 16.98
CA GLU A 189 -9.60 12.82 16.24
C GLU A 189 -8.58 13.33 17.23
N LEU A 190 -7.32 12.93 17.03
CA LEU A 190 -6.21 13.39 17.82
C LEU A 190 -5.38 14.33 16.96
N GLU A 191 -5.02 15.47 17.54
CA GLU A 191 -4.06 16.36 16.93
C GLU A 191 -2.67 15.76 17.12
N LEU A 192 -1.90 15.66 16.04
CA LEU A 192 -0.48 15.33 16.11
C LEU A 192 0.30 16.62 15.93
N ARG A 193 0.57 17.31 17.04
CA ARG A 193 1.27 18.61 17.05
C ARG A 193 2.57 18.48 17.81
N SER A 194 3.65 19.01 17.23
CA SER A 194 5.00 19.01 17.85
C SER A 194 5.43 17.62 18.34
N GLY A 195 5.10 16.58 17.57
CA GLY A 195 5.40 15.19 17.92
C GLY A 195 4.58 14.58 19.05
N ARG A 196 3.50 15.23 19.47
CA ARG A 196 2.61 14.72 20.52
C ARG A 196 1.23 14.44 19.94
N LEU A 197 0.73 13.24 20.23
CA LEU A 197 -0.63 12.83 19.90
C LEU A 197 -1.54 13.21 21.08
N GLN A 198 -2.43 14.16 20.87
CA GLN A 198 -3.26 14.74 21.92
C GLN A 198 -4.72 14.85 21.48
N GLY A 199 -5.64 14.59 22.41
CA GLY A 199 -7.06 14.82 22.19
C GLY A 199 -7.92 14.00 23.12
N VAL A 200 -9.20 13.88 22.78
CA VAL A 200 -10.18 13.12 23.56
C VAL A 200 -10.59 11.89 22.77
N LEU A 201 -10.54 10.73 23.43
CA LEU A 201 -10.98 9.46 22.87
C LEU A 201 -12.31 9.03 23.51
N ALA A 202 -13.27 8.64 22.68
CA ALA A 202 -14.48 7.96 23.12
C ALA A 202 -14.23 6.45 23.23
N SER A 203 -14.73 5.81 24.29
CA SER A 203 -14.59 4.37 24.55
C SER A 203 -15.92 3.63 24.41
N THR A 204 -15.88 2.35 24.06
CA THR A 204 -17.02 1.43 24.08
C THR A 204 -17.45 0.99 25.49
N MET A 205 -16.66 1.29 26.54
CA MET A 205 -17.00 1.10 27.96
C MET A 205 -17.36 -0.35 28.39
N PHE A 206 -16.72 -1.37 27.81
CA PHE A 206 -16.78 -2.74 28.33
C PHE A 206 -15.95 -2.87 29.61
N GLU A 207 -16.40 -3.73 30.53
CA GLU A 207 -15.61 -4.09 31.71
C GLU A 207 -14.35 -4.87 31.32
N VAL A 208 -13.21 -4.36 31.78
CA VAL A 208 -11.88 -4.91 31.54
C VAL A 208 -11.13 -4.91 32.85
N ASP A 209 -10.36 -5.97 33.10
CA ASP A 209 -9.58 -6.15 34.32
C ASP A 209 -8.12 -6.51 34.00
N GLY A 210 -7.29 -6.41 35.04
CA GLY A 210 -5.89 -6.82 34.99
C GLY A 210 -5.05 -5.99 34.02
N PHE A 211 -4.14 -6.67 33.33
CA PHE A 211 -3.11 -6.02 32.51
C PHE A 211 -3.69 -5.23 31.32
N VAL A 212 -4.81 -5.68 30.75
CA VAL A 212 -5.48 -4.96 29.64
C VAL A 212 -6.06 -3.64 30.14
N LYS A 213 -6.70 -3.63 31.32
CA LYS A 213 -7.20 -2.41 31.94
C LYS A 213 -6.07 -1.39 32.17
N THR A 214 -4.93 -1.84 32.69
CA THR A 214 -3.75 -0.98 32.88
C THR A 214 -3.28 -0.34 31.57
N MET A 215 -3.28 -1.08 30.47
CA MET A 215 -2.93 -0.54 29.15
C MET A 215 -3.95 0.47 28.63
N GLU A 216 -5.24 0.17 28.75
CA GLU A 216 -6.32 1.06 28.32
C GLU A 216 -6.31 2.38 29.11
N ASP A 217 -6.23 2.29 30.45
CA ASP A 217 -6.15 3.47 31.34
C ASP A 217 -4.89 4.29 31.04
N ALA A 218 -3.74 3.63 30.83
CA ALA A 218 -2.51 4.29 30.44
C ALA A 218 -2.69 5.05 29.13
N PHE A 219 -3.18 4.39 28.08
CA PHE A 219 -3.33 4.98 26.74
C PHE A 219 -4.26 6.20 26.75
N VAL A 220 -5.40 6.11 27.45
CA VAL A 220 -6.33 7.24 27.61
C VAL A 220 -5.67 8.36 28.42
N SER A 221 -4.96 8.04 29.51
CA SER A 221 -4.33 9.06 30.35
C SER A 221 -3.20 9.81 29.63
N SER A 222 -2.42 9.11 28.80
CA SER A 222 -1.29 9.67 28.05
C SER A 222 -1.74 10.54 26.88
N THR A 223 -2.87 10.22 26.26
CA THR A 223 -3.42 11.01 25.14
C THR A 223 -4.22 12.23 25.62
N CYS A 224 -4.64 12.24 26.90
CA CYS A 224 -5.18 13.40 27.59
C CYS A 224 -4.08 14.41 27.99
N GLY A 225 -4.46 15.68 28.21
CA GLY A 225 -3.53 16.68 28.74
C GLY A 225 -2.45 17.07 27.74
N ASN A 226 -1.15 16.94 28.07
CA ASN A 226 -0.02 17.33 27.21
C ASN A 226 0.25 16.35 26.05
N GLY A 227 -0.58 15.31 25.88
CA GLY A 227 -0.43 14.31 24.83
C GLY A 227 0.73 13.34 25.02
N ILE A 228 0.71 12.27 24.23
CA ILE A 228 1.72 11.21 24.24
C ILE A 228 2.75 11.48 23.14
N VAL A 229 4.04 11.38 23.45
CA VAL A 229 5.10 11.63 22.47
C VAL A 229 5.15 10.48 21.48
N ALA A 230 5.13 10.79 20.20
CA ALA A 230 5.23 9.83 19.10
C ALA A 230 6.63 9.88 18.48
N HIS A 231 7.29 8.74 18.44
CA HIS A 231 8.53 8.52 17.69
C HIS A 231 8.27 7.48 16.63
N TYR A 232 8.65 7.78 15.40
CA TYR A 232 8.57 6.83 14.30
C TYR A 232 9.97 6.42 13.85
N ASP A 233 10.16 5.13 13.62
CA ASP A 233 11.39 4.53 13.10
C ASP A 233 11.02 3.43 12.09
N MET A 234 11.11 3.75 10.80
CA MET A 234 10.87 2.91 9.62
C MET A 234 9.51 2.18 9.54
N SER A 235 9.23 1.26 10.47
CA SER A 235 7.97 0.53 10.58
C SER A 235 7.40 0.55 11.99
N LYS A 236 8.12 1.12 12.97
CA LYS A 236 7.74 1.14 14.37
C LYS A 236 7.27 2.53 14.77
N LEU A 237 6.10 2.58 15.39
CA LEU A 237 5.58 3.76 16.06
C LEU A 237 5.70 3.52 17.57
N VAL A 238 6.57 4.29 18.21
CA VAL A 238 6.74 4.27 19.66
C VAL A 238 5.99 5.45 20.26
N LEU A 239 4.98 5.18 21.07
CA LEU A 239 4.27 6.19 21.83
C LEU A 239 4.75 6.14 23.28
N MET A 240 5.21 7.26 23.83
CA MET A 240 5.72 7.31 25.20
C MET A 240 5.34 8.57 25.96
N ASP A 241 5.15 8.42 27.25
CA ASP A 241 5.15 9.51 28.23
C ASP A 241 6.15 9.18 29.35
N GLY A 242 6.23 10.02 30.38
CA GLY A 242 7.15 9.80 31.50
C GLY A 242 6.88 8.55 32.35
N ARG A 243 5.82 7.78 32.07
CA ARG A 243 5.39 6.59 32.82
C ARG A 243 5.17 5.36 31.95
N ASN A 244 4.77 5.54 30.70
CA ASN A 244 4.27 4.51 29.80
C ASN A 244 4.98 4.55 28.46
N ARG A 245 5.22 3.37 27.89
CA ARG A 245 5.82 3.16 26.56
C ARG A 245 5.03 2.09 25.82
N PHE A 246 4.53 2.43 24.65
CA PHE A 246 3.86 1.56 23.72
C PHE A 246 4.71 1.44 22.46
N VAL A 247 4.98 0.22 22.00
CA VAL A 247 5.67 -0.01 20.72
C VAL A 247 4.71 -0.69 19.78
N TYR A 248 4.39 0.02 18.70
CA TYR A 248 3.53 -0.43 17.64
C TYR A 248 4.37 -0.75 16.40
N GLU A 249 4.00 -1.80 15.66
CA GLU A 249 4.62 -2.16 14.38
C GLU A 249 3.59 -2.09 13.27
N LEU A 250 3.94 -1.41 12.17
CA LEU A 250 3.08 -1.21 11.03
C LEU A 250 2.78 -2.56 10.37
N ARG A 251 1.49 -2.83 10.15
CA ARG A 251 1.06 -4.02 9.43
C ARG A 251 1.38 -3.87 7.94
N PRO A 252 1.96 -4.90 7.31
CA PRO A 252 2.16 -4.89 5.87
C PRO A 252 0.85 -4.70 5.13
N ALA A 253 0.82 -3.74 4.20
CA ALA A 253 -0.25 -3.66 3.23
C ALA A 253 -0.20 -4.87 2.29
N ILE A 254 -1.33 -5.17 1.61
CA ILE A 254 -1.28 -6.12 0.51
C ILE A 254 -0.37 -5.58 -0.61
N PRO A 255 0.37 -6.45 -1.31
CA PRO A 255 1.15 -6.07 -2.48
C PRO A 255 0.32 -5.33 -3.53
N ASP A 256 0.89 -4.27 -4.11
CA ASP A 256 0.25 -3.41 -5.10
C ASP A 256 -0.20 -4.19 -6.34
N GLU A 257 0.56 -5.21 -6.73
CA GLU A 257 0.23 -6.11 -7.84
C GLU A 257 -1.08 -6.88 -7.65
N LEU A 258 -1.50 -7.12 -6.39
CA LEU A 258 -2.79 -7.74 -6.08
C LEU A 258 -3.95 -6.76 -6.24
N VAL A 259 -3.71 -5.45 -6.20
CA VAL A 259 -4.76 -4.41 -6.24
C VAL A 259 -5.31 -4.26 -7.66
N CYS A 260 -6.24 -5.15 -8.00
CA CYS A 260 -7.03 -5.06 -9.23
C CYS A 260 -8.28 -5.94 -9.13
N GLN A 261 -8.94 -6.13 -10.27
CA GLN A 261 -10.09 -7.00 -10.40
C GLN A 261 -9.69 -8.34 -11.04
N TYR A 262 -10.30 -9.41 -10.54
CA TYR A 262 -10.10 -10.78 -11.00
C TYR A 262 -11.44 -11.46 -11.24
N MET A 263 -11.42 -12.48 -12.09
CA MET A 263 -12.55 -13.38 -12.32
C MET A 263 -12.19 -14.81 -11.93
N LEU A 264 -13.10 -15.51 -11.27
CA LEU A 264 -12.91 -16.91 -10.91
C LEU A 264 -12.83 -17.76 -12.17
N LYS A 265 -11.72 -18.48 -12.33
CA LYS A 265 -11.51 -19.49 -13.37
C LYS A 265 -12.01 -20.86 -12.94
N SER A 266 -11.64 -21.27 -11.73
CA SER A 266 -12.01 -22.56 -11.18
C SER A 266 -12.02 -22.57 -9.66
N PHE A 267 -12.89 -23.41 -9.10
CA PHE A 267 -12.95 -23.76 -7.70
C PHE A 267 -12.77 -25.26 -7.58
N ASN A 268 -11.74 -25.69 -6.83
CA ASN A 268 -11.36 -27.10 -6.66
C ASN A 268 -11.18 -27.84 -8.00
N GLY A 269 -10.60 -27.15 -8.98
CA GLY A 269 -10.34 -27.69 -10.33
C GLY A 269 -11.53 -27.67 -11.30
N ALA A 270 -12.74 -27.34 -10.84
CA ALA A 270 -13.94 -27.25 -11.66
C ALA A 270 -14.32 -25.80 -11.96
N SER A 271 -14.87 -25.54 -13.15
CA SER A 271 -15.50 -24.25 -13.46
C SER A 271 -16.83 -24.13 -12.72
N VAL A 272 -17.07 -22.97 -12.09
CA VAL A 272 -18.34 -22.69 -11.41
C VAL A 272 -19.28 -22.01 -12.40
N VAL A 273 -20.43 -22.64 -12.66
CA VAL A 273 -21.45 -22.09 -13.55
C VAL A 273 -22.28 -21.07 -12.78
N SER A 274 -22.30 -19.82 -13.25
CA SER A 274 -23.17 -18.75 -12.72
C SER A 274 -23.75 -17.92 -13.86
N ASN A 275 -24.88 -17.26 -13.59
CA ASN A 275 -25.50 -16.32 -14.52
C ASN A 275 -24.71 -15.01 -14.63
N ASN A 276 -23.92 -14.69 -13.61
CA ASN A 276 -23.10 -13.49 -13.55
C ASN A 276 -21.62 -13.85 -13.50
N GLN A 277 -20.75 -12.89 -13.86
CA GLN A 277 -19.32 -13.06 -13.68
C GLN A 277 -19.01 -13.12 -12.18
N LEU A 278 -18.30 -14.17 -11.77
CA LEU A 278 -17.85 -14.38 -10.40
C LEU A 278 -16.54 -13.62 -10.19
N LEU A 279 -16.61 -12.52 -9.45
CA LEU A 279 -15.54 -11.52 -9.43
C LEU A 279 -14.95 -11.38 -8.04
N LEU A 280 -13.64 -11.16 -7.97
CA LEU A 280 -12.92 -10.78 -6.77
C LEU A 280 -12.15 -9.50 -7.06
N ARG A 281 -12.26 -8.48 -6.21
CA ARG A 281 -11.57 -7.21 -6.39
C ARG A 281 -10.87 -6.81 -5.12
N PHE A 282 -9.61 -6.43 -5.25
CA PHE A 282 -8.86 -5.70 -4.25
C PHE A 282 -8.71 -4.25 -4.70
N ALA A 283 -8.97 -3.30 -3.80
CA ALA A 283 -8.87 -1.87 -4.09
C ALA A 283 -8.23 -1.15 -2.90
N ARG A 284 -7.44 -0.11 -3.14
CA ARG A 284 -7.01 0.78 -2.05
C ARG A 284 -8.24 1.39 -1.38
N SER A 285 -8.23 1.41 -0.05
CA SER A 285 -9.37 1.96 0.68
C SER A 285 -9.45 3.48 0.46
N ALA A 286 -10.66 4.01 0.37
CA ALA A 286 -10.89 5.43 0.07
C ALA A 286 -10.29 6.39 1.11
N ASN A 287 -10.07 5.91 2.34
CA ASN A 287 -9.42 6.65 3.41
C ASN A 287 -7.88 6.61 3.36
N GLY A 288 -7.30 6.03 2.29
CA GLY A 288 -5.86 5.91 2.09
C GLY A 288 -5.18 4.80 2.90
N VAL A 289 -5.92 4.06 3.74
CA VAL A 289 -5.33 3.09 4.68
C VAL A 289 -5.90 1.69 4.48
N GLY A 290 -4.99 0.78 4.13
CA GLY A 290 -5.27 -0.62 3.83
C GLY A 290 -5.89 -0.83 2.45
N ALA A 291 -6.42 -2.04 2.24
CA ALA A 291 -7.13 -2.39 1.03
C ALA A 291 -8.49 -3.02 1.36
N ASP A 292 -9.48 -2.71 0.54
CA ASP A 292 -10.79 -3.33 0.57
C ASP A 292 -10.79 -4.55 -0.36
N VAL A 293 -11.42 -5.63 0.09
CA VAL A 293 -11.74 -6.80 -0.73
C VAL A 293 -13.25 -6.84 -0.96
N VAL A 294 -13.65 -7.10 -2.20
CA VAL A 294 -15.04 -7.34 -2.58
C VAL A 294 -15.10 -8.55 -3.50
N ALA A 295 -15.82 -9.59 -3.10
CA ALA A 295 -16.18 -10.71 -3.96
C ALA A 295 -17.66 -10.64 -4.33
N ASN A 296 -17.96 -10.72 -5.63
CA ASN A 296 -19.32 -10.81 -6.15
C ASN A 296 -19.54 -12.24 -6.62
N VAL A 297 -20.33 -12.99 -5.84
CA VAL A 297 -20.83 -14.34 -6.17
C VAL A 297 -22.35 -14.21 -6.30
N ALA A 298 -23.16 -15.01 -5.58
CA ALA A 298 -24.58 -14.72 -5.41
C ALA A 298 -24.76 -13.62 -4.36
N ASN A 299 -23.89 -13.65 -3.33
CA ASN A 299 -23.72 -12.62 -2.34
C ASN A 299 -22.53 -11.72 -2.64
N ILE A 300 -22.61 -10.51 -2.09
CA ILE A 300 -21.49 -9.58 -2.05
C ILE A 300 -20.78 -9.80 -0.72
N ILE A 301 -19.58 -10.36 -0.78
CA ILE A 301 -18.67 -10.53 0.35
C ILE A 301 -17.71 -9.35 0.35
N ARG A 302 -17.63 -8.61 1.45
CA ARG A 302 -16.78 -7.42 1.55
C ARG A 302 -16.07 -7.31 2.89
N GLY A 303 -14.86 -6.80 2.89
CA GLY A 303 -14.10 -6.57 4.12
C GLY A 303 -12.83 -5.77 3.84
N LYS A 304 -12.07 -5.50 4.89
CA LYS A 304 -10.70 -4.97 4.79
C LYS A 304 -9.73 -6.14 4.77
N VAL A 305 -8.85 -6.19 3.77
CA VAL A 305 -7.86 -7.25 3.62
C VAL A 305 -6.51 -6.79 4.14
N ARG A 306 -5.78 -7.72 4.78
CA ARG A 306 -4.43 -7.54 5.30
C ARG A 306 -3.58 -8.76 4.97
N VAL A 307 -2.26 -8.58 5.05
CA VAL A 307 -1.30 -9.69 5.03
C VAL A 307 -0.83 -9.94 6.46
N ASP A 308 -0.89 -11.19 6.89
CA ASP A 308 -0.38 -11.62 8.20
C ASP A 308 0.29 -12.98 8.08
N GLY A 309 1.54 -13.10 8.54
CA GLY A 309 2.34 -14.31 8.38
C GLY A 309 2.42 -14.81 6.93
N GLY A 310 2.39 -13.90 5.95
CA GLY A 310 2.36 -14.22 4.52
C GLY A 310 0.99 -14.66 3.98
N LYS A 311 -0.06 -14.68 4.80
CA LYS A 311 -1.42 -15.07 4.40
C LYS A 311 -2.32 -13.87 4.18
N LEU A 312 -3.27 -13.98 3.25
CA LEU A 312 -4.32 -12.97 3.04
C LEU A 312 -5.49 -13.22 4.00
N MET A 313 -5.75 -12.25 4.88
CA MET A 313 -6.78 -12.31 5.90
C MET A 313 -7.76 -11.15 5.80
N SER A 314 -9.02 -11.38 6.15
CA SER A 314 -10.04 -10.34 6.24
C SER A 314 -11.21 -10.78 7.12
N LYS A 315 -11.72 -9.84 7.93
CA LYS A 315 -13.03 -9.99 8.59
C LYS A 315 -14.12 -9.57 7.62
N VAL A 316 -14.55 -10.50 6.78
CA VAL A 316 -15.55 -10.25 5.74
C VAL A 316 -16.98 -10.31 6.26
N MET A 317 -17.85 -9.53 5.62
CA MET A 317 -19.29 -9.58 5.78
C MET A 317 -19.93 -9.94 4.45
N SER A 318 -20.94 -10.80 4.48
CA SER A 318 -21.68 -11.24 3.31
C SER A 318 -23.12 -10.73 3.34
N SER A 319 -23.71 -10.46 2.16
CA SER A 319 -25.16 -10.25 2.05
C SER A 319 -25.95 -11.56 2.28
N ARG A 320 -27.28 -11.48 2.34
CA ARG A 320 -28.16 -12.65 2.51
C ARG A 320 -29.05 -12.85 1.28
N LYS A 321 -28.48 -13.37 0.21
CA LYS A 321 -29.17 -13.88 -0.98
C LYS A 321 -28.92 -15.38 -1.11
N ARG A 322 -29.90 -16.10 -1.66
CA ARG A 322 -29.78 -17.52 -1.93
C ARG A 322 -29.20 -17.72 -3.33
N GLY A 323 -27.98 -18.25 -3.42
CA GLY A 323 -27.35 -18.67 -4.67
C GLY A 323 -27.63 -20.14 -5.03
N SER A 324 -26.93 -20.65 -6.04
CA SER A 324 -26.80 -22.07 -6.31
C SER A 324 -25.96 -22.77 -5.23
N GLU A 325 -25.98 -24.11 -5.18
CA GLU A 325 -25.20 -24.89 -4.22
C GLU A 325 -23.68 -24.65 -4.37
N GLU A 326 -23.19 -24.58 -5.61
CA GLU A 326 -21.77 -24.32 -5.88
C GLU A 326 -21.35 -22.89 -5.50
N GLU A 327 -22.21 -21.90 -5.75
CA GLU A 327 -21.98 -20.52 -5.28
C GLU A 327 -21.94 -20.45 -3.75
N MET A 328 -22.82 -21.16 -3.05
CA MET A 328 -22.79 -21.23 -1.59
C MET A 328 -21.51 -21.87 -1.05
N ARG A 329 -21.02 -22.95 -1.69
CA ARG A 329 -19.75 -23.60 -1.32
C ARG A 329 -18.56 -22.67 -1.54
N LEU A 330 -18.54 -21.96 -2.67
CA LEU A 330 -17.53 -20.95 -2.98
C LEU A 330 -17.55 -19.80 -1.96
N GLU A 331 -18.73 -19.29 -1.61
CA GLU A 331 -18.88 -18.22 -0.61
C GLU A 331 -18.41 -18.66 0.79
N ALA A 332 -18.70 -19.90 1.17
CA ALA A 332 -18.20 -20.49 2.40
C ALA A 332 -16.67 -20.60 2.39
N ALA A 333 -16.08 -21.08 1.28
CA ALA A 333 -14.64 -21.18 1.11
C ALA A 333 -13.95 -19.80 1.19
N LEU A 334 -14.50 -18.78 0.51
CA LEU A 334 -14.02 -17.39 0.60
C LEU A 334 -14.12 -16.84 2.03
N THR A 335 -15.26 -17.04 2.69
CA THR A 335 -15.48 -16.53 4.05
C THR A 335 -14.54 -17.17 5.06
N CYS A 336 -14.42 -18.50 5.03
CA CYS A 336 -13.50 -19.23 5.91
C CYS A 336 -12.04 -18.89 5.60
N GLY A 337 -11.63 -18.91 4.33
CA GLY A 337 -10.24 -18.64 3.97
C GLY A 337 -9.82 -17.20 4.26
N PHE A 338 -10.69 -16.20 4.11
CA PHE A 338 -10.36 -14.85 4.57
C PHE A 338 -10.29 -14.75 6.09
N LYS A 339 -11.18 -15.44 6.81
CA LYS A 339 -11.17 -15.42 8.27
C LYS A 339 -9.90 -16.08 8.84
N ASP A 340 -9.54 -17.24 8.32
CA ASP A 340 -8.48 -18.11 8.86
C ASP A 340 -7.11 -17.85 8.18
N GLY A 341 -7.13 -17.23 7.00
CA GLY A 341 -5.97 -16.82 6.21
C GLY A 341 -5.69 -17.73 5.02
N PHE A 342 -5.79 -17.16 3.82
CA PHE A 342 -5.42 -17.83 2.57
C PHE A 342 -3.91 -17.86 2.40
N ALA A 343 -3.36 -19.05 2.10
CA ALA A 343 -2.12 -19.11 1.35
C ALA A 343 -2.41 -18.63 -0.08
N TRP A 344 -1.49 -17.89 -0.68
CA TRP A 344 -1.73 -17.28 -1.98
C TRP A 344 -0.46 -17.20 -2.82
N SER A 345 -0.65 -17.17 -4.13
CA SER A 345 0.40 -16.91 -5.11
C SER A 345 -0.17 -16.13 -6.29
N LEU A 346 0.63 -15.26 -6.88
CA LEU A 346 0.30 -14.53 -8.09
C LEU A 346 1.37 -14.82 -9.15
N ASP A 347 0.98 -15.45 -10.26
CA ASP A 347 1.89 -15.77 -11.37
C ASP A 347 1.22 -15.43 -12.70
N ASP A 348 1.85 -14.60 -13.52
CA ASP A 348 1.36 -14.12 -14.83
C ASP A 348 -0.14 -13.71 -14.82
N GLY A 349 -0.55 -12.95 -13.80
CA GLY A 349 -1.94 -12.50 -13.65
C GLY A 349 -2.91 -13.58 -13.19
N VAL A 350 -2.44 -14.78 -12.82
CA VAL A 350 -3.24 -15.84 -12.21
C VAL A 350 -3.04 -15.82 -10.70
N LEU A 351 -4.09 -15.46 -9.97
CA LEU A 351 -4.12 -15.48 -8.51
C LEU A 351 -4.68 -16.83 -8.05
N THR A 352 -3.91 -17.56 -7.26
CA THR A 352 -4.36 -18.78 -6.59
C THR A 352 -4.51 -18.51 -5.10
N LEU A 353 -5.66 -18.87 -4.53
CA LEU A 353 -5.94 -18.82 -3.10
C LEU A 353 -6.21 -20.23 -2.59
N GLU A 354 -5.53 -20.63 -1.52
CA GLU A 354 -5.65 -21.96 -0.93
C GLU A 354 -5.94 -21.89 0.57
N HIS A 355 -6.95 -22.66 1.00
CA HIS A 355 -7.27 -22.85 2.42
C HIS A 355 -8.01 -24.16 2.66
N THR A 356 -7.53 -24.96 3.63
CA THR A 356 -8.16 -26.23 4.06
C THR A 356 -8.54 -27.17 2.91
N GLY A 357 -7.66 -27.29 1.90
CA GLY A 357 -7.88 -28.12 0.71
C GLY A 357 -8.78 -27.50 -0.36
N ASN A 358 -9.36 -26.33 -0.11
CA ASN A 358 -10.01 -25.54 -1.15
C ASN A 358 -8.97 -24.76 -1.95
N VAL A 359 -9.05 -24.83 -3.27
CA VAL A 359 -8.19 -24.11 -4.20
C VAL A 359 -9.06 -23.28 -5.12
N LEU A 360 -8.91 -21.96 -5.04
CA LEU A 360 -9.62 -21.00 -5.87
C LEU A 360 -8.61 -20.36 -6.82
N VAL A 361 -8.85 -20.46 -8.12
CA VAL A 361 -7.98 -19.89 -9.15
C VAL A 361 -8.72 -18.75 -9.84
N PHE A 362 -8.09 -17.60 -9.87
CA PHE A 362 -8.62 -16.38 -10.44
C PHE A 362 -7.69 -15.85 -11.55
N VAL A 363 -8.26 -15.26 -12.59
CA VAL A 363 -7.50 -14.56 -13.64
C VAL A 363 -7.71 -13.06 -13.50
N LYS A 364 -6.63 -12.29 -13.60
CA LYS A 364 -6.64 -10.83 -13.59
C LYS A 364 -7.40 -10.30 -14.79
N MET A 365 -8.34 -9.40 -14.55
CA MET A 365 -9.11 -8.72 -15.59
C MET A 365 -8.32 -7.52 -16.10
N ALA A 366 -8.36 -7.31 -17.42
CA ALA A 366 -7.72 -6.17 -18.04
C ALA A 366 -8.57 -4.92 -17.81
N GLU A 367 -7.91 -3.82 -17.48
CA GLU A 367 -8.56 -2.52 -17.39
C GLU A 367 -8.87 -1.98 -18.79
N VAL A 368 -10.06 -1.40 -18.93
CA VAL A 368 -10.45 -0.68 -20.15
C VAL A 368 -10.22 0.82 -19.89
N PRO A 369 -9.36 1.50 -20.66
CA PRO A 369 -9.06 2.91 -20.47
C PRO A 369 -10.19 3.78 -21.04
N CYS A 370 -11.34 3.76 -20.37
CA CYS A 370 -12.54 4.48 -20.79
C CYS A 370 -12.53 5.95 -20.33
N GLU A 371 -13.07 6.84 -21.15
CA GLU A 371 -13.29 8.27 -20.84
C GLU A 371 -14.78 8.57 -20.59
N ASN A 372 -15.70 7.94 -21.32
CA ASN A 372 -17.12 8.34 -21.35
C ASN A 372 -18.05 7.35 -20.63
N GLY A 373 -17.53 6.22 -20.16
CA GLY A 373 -18.32 5.25 -19.41
C GLY A 373 -17.51 4.06 -18.90
N LYS A 374 -18.19 2.94 -18.68
CA LYS A 374 -17.57 1.66 -18.30
C LYS A 374 -18.27 0.51 -19.03
N PRO A 375 -17.53 -0.54 -19.45
CA PRO A 375 -18.15 -1.69 -20.06
C PRO A 375 -19.02 -2.44 -19.04
N ALA A 376 -20.14 -3.00 -19.51
CA ALA A 376 -21.01 -3.86 -18.72
C ALA A 376 -20.48 -5.31 -18.61
N TYR A 377 -19.46 -5.64 -19.40
CA TYR A 377 -18.82 -6.96 -19.44
C TYR A 377 -17.30 -6.79 -19.39
N ILE A 378 -16.61 -7.62 -18.62
CA ILE A 378 -15.15 -7.55 -18.48
C ILE A 378 -14.48 -8.85 -18.91
N GLY A 379 -13.19 -8.74 -19.23
CA GLY A 379 -12.36 -9.88 -19.64
C GLY A 379 -10.90 -9.66 -19.30
N ASP A 380 -10.10 -10.72 -19.44
CA ASP A 380 -8.66 -10.72 -19.18
C ASP A 380 -7.84 -10.08 -20.31
N LYS A 381 -8.44 -9.87 -21.49
CA LYS A 381 -7.76 -9.23 -22.63
C LYS A 381 -8.61 -8.13 -23.23
N VAL A 382 -8.03 -6.94 -23.32
CA VAL A 382 -8.65 -5.77 -23.93
C VAL A 382 -7.77 -5.27 -25.07
N THR A 383 -8.36 -5.02 -26.23
CA THR A 383 -7.64 -4.50 -27.40
C THR A 383 -8.35 -3.26 -27.94
N LYS A 384 -7.60 -2.16 -28.12
CA LYS A 384 -8.05 -0.99 -28.89
C LYS A 384 -8.21 -1.39 -30.36
N CYS A 385 -9.41 -1.23 -30.92
CA CYS A 385 -9.67 -1.64 -32.31
C CYS A 385 -9.14 -0.64 -33.33
N PHE A 386 -9.15 0.66 -33.01
CA PHE A 386 -8.51 1.71 -33.81
C PHE A 386 -7.17 2.09 -33.19
N LYS A 387 -6.08 1.93 -33.96
CA LYS A 387 -4.71 2.19 -33.50
C LYS A 387 -4.21 3.61 -33.79
N VAL A 388 -4.93 4.37 -34.62
CA VAL A 388 -4.45 5.64 -35.23
C VAL A 388 -4.84 6.89 -34.44
N HIS A 389 -5.85 6.80 -33.57
CA HIS A 389 -6.25 7.90 -32.67
C HIS A 389 -5.90 7.51 -31.24
N GLU A 390 -5.33 8.44 -30.47
CA GLU A 390 -4.83 8.20 -29.10
C GLU A 390 -5.91 7.60 -28.17
N ASN A 391 -7.16 7.99 -28.39
CA ASN A 391 -8.34 7.48 -27.68
C ASN A 391 -9.03 6.44 -28.56
N GLY A 392 -8.69 5.17 -28.35
CA GLY A 392 -9.34 4.05 -29.01
C GLY A 392 -10.85 4.09 -28.70
N ARG A 393 -11.67 4.38 -29.71
CA ARG A 393 -13.11 4.65 -29.54
C ARG A 393 -13.97 3.40 -29.29
N ILE A 394 -13.46 2.24 -29.69
CA ILE A 394 -14.09 0.94 -29.46
C ILE A 394 -13.05 -0.08 -29.03
N TYR A 395 -13.42 -0.85 -28.01
CA TYR A 395 -12.59 -1.84 -27.36
C TYR A 395 -13.17 -3.22 -27.59
N ARG A 396 -12.32 -4.17 -27.99
CA ARG A 396 -12.66 -5.58 -27.94
C ARG A 396 -12.27 -6.14 -26.60
N ILE A 397 -13.22 -6.76 -25.93
CA ILE A 397 -13.05 -7.42 -24.64
C ILE A 397 -13.13 -8.91 -24.89
N VAL A 398 -12.07 -9.63 -24.52
CA VAL A 398 -12.00 -11.10 -24.60
C VAL A 398 -11.88 -11.63 -23.19
N ASN A 399 -12.78 -12.54 -22.86
CA ASN A 399 -12.76 -13.31 -21.63
C ASN A 399 -12.42 -14.76 -21.96
N THR A 400 -11.19 -15.17 -21.65
CA THR A 400 -10.66 -16.51 -21.92
C THR A 400 -11.18 -17.55 -20.93
N VAL A 401 -11.69 -17.13 -19.76
CA VAL A 401 -12.32 -18.02 -18.78
C VAL A 401 -13.67 -18.51 -19.32
N GLU A 402 -14.50 -17.59 -19.83
CA GLU A 402 -15.80 -17.92 -20.40
C GLU A 402 -15.74 -18.29 -21.88
N GLY A 403 -14.61 -18.04 -22.55
CA GLY A 403 -14.46 -18.20 -24.00
C GLY A 403 -15.37 -17.24 -24.78
N ARG A 404 -15.57 -16.02 -24.29
CA ARG A 404 -16.52 -15.04 -24.83
C ARG A 404 -15.85 -13.74 -25.23
N TRP A 405 -16.39 -13.13 -26.27
CA TRP A 405 -15.97 -11.81 -26.74
C TRP A 405 -17.13 -10.83 -26.63
N ALA A 406 -16.80 -9.57 -26.35
CA ALA A 406 -17.71 -8.44 -26.40
C ALA A 406 -17.01 -7.23 -27.02
N PHE A 407 -17.81 -6.24 -27.42
CA PHE A 407 -17.32 -4.93 -27.84
C PHE A 407 -17.92 -3.85 -26.95
N TYR A 408 -17.08 -2.91 -26.53
CA TYR A 408 -17.47 -1.72 -25.79
C TYR A 408 -17.17 -0.47 -26.61
N ASN A 409 -18.18 0.35 -26.84
CA ASN A 409 -18.09 1.62 -27.53
C ASN A 409 -18.02 2.75 -26.50
N ASP A 410 -16.86 3.40 -26.41
CA ASP A 410 -16.61 4.49 -25.45
C ASP A 410 -16.92 5.87 -26.07
N THR A 411 -17.55 5.92 -27.24
CA THR A 411 -18.01 7.20 -27.83
C THR A 411 -19.39 7.59 -27.34
N THR A 412 -19.72 8.86 -27.51
CA THR A 412 -21.03 9.43 -27.15
C THR A 412 -21.93 9.71 -28.36
N ALA A 413 -21.42 9.59 -29.59
CA ALA A 413 -22.13 10.05 -30.80
C ALA A 413 -22.11 9.07 -31.98
N TYR A 414 -21.26 8.03 -31.96
CA TYR A 414 -21.11 7.14 -33.10
C TYR A 414 -21.61 5.74 -32.79
N HIS A 415 -22.41 5.19 -33.69
CA HIS A 415 -22.68 3.75 -33.72
C HIS A 415 -21.55 3.06 -34.47
N PHE A 416 -21.05 1.97 -33.90
CA PHE A 416 -20.05 1.13 -34.56
C PHE A 416 -20.68 -0.14 -35.11
N HIS A 417 -20.51 -0.38 -36.40
CA HIS A 417 -20.76 -1.66 -37.01
C HIS A 417 -19.47 -2.46 -37.04
N VAL A 418 -19.45 -3.55 -36.27
CA VAL A 418 -18.31 -4.46 -36.20
C VAL A 418 -18.61 -5.69 -37.02
N SER A 419 -17.69 -6.07 -37.90
CA SER A 419 -17.76 -7.32 -38.66
C SER A 419 -16.46 -8.10 -38.50
N VAL A 420 -16.55 -9.37 -38.12
CA VAL A 420 -15.39 -10.24 -37.93
C VAL A 420 -15.56 -11.51 -38.76
N THR A 421 -14.62 -11.75 -39.66
CA THR A 421 -14.51 -13.00 -40.42
C THR A 421 -13.55 -13.93 -39.70
N PHE A 422 -14.02 -15.12 -39.31
CA PHE A 422 -13.24 -16.11 -38.59
C PHE A 422 -12.56 -17.11 -39.53
N GLY A 423 -11.40 -17.63 -39.13
CA GLY A 423 -10.72 -18.69 -39.87
C GLY A 423 -11.50 -20.01 -39.84
N ARG A 424 -11.25 -20.88 -40.83
CA ARG A 424 -12.02 -22.13 -41.07
C ARG A 424 -12.10 -23.07 -39.87
N ALA A 425 -11.09 -23.06 -38.99
CA ALA A 425 -11.04 -23.92 -37.81
C ALA A 425 -11.62 -23.26 -36.55
N SER A 426 -12.35 -22.14 -36.70
CA SER A 426 -13.04 -21.50 -35.58
C SER A 426 -14.42 -22.13 -35.38
N GLU A 427 -14.77 -22.36 -34.12
CA GLU A 427 -16.06 -22.89 -33.69
C GLU A 427 -16.70 -21.85 -32.79
N VAL A 428 -17.58 -21.02 -33.38
CA VAL A 428 -18.16 -19.86 -32.70
C VAL A 428 -19.67 -19.81 -32.82
N THR A 429 -20.32 -19.32 -31.79
CA THR A 429 -21.76 -19.02 -31.76
C THR A 429 -21.96 -17.53 -31.51
N GLY A 430 -22.96 -16.94 -32.17
CA GLY A 430 -23.33 -15.54 -32.00
C GLY A 430 -24.05 -15.33 -30.67
N LEU A 431 -23.73 -14.24 -29.99
CA LEU A 431 -24.37 -13.85 -28.74
C LEU A 431 -25.20 -12.58 -28.92
N GLY A 432 -26.27 -12.45 -28.14
CA GLY A 432 -27.13 -11.26 -28.12
C GLY A 432 -27.63 -10.88 -29.51
N ASN A 433 -27.32 -9.66 -29.95
CA ASN A 433 -27.74 -9.11 -31.23
C ASN A 433 -26.81 -9.50 -32.41
N THR A 434 -25.82 -10.36 -32.18
CA THR A 434 -24.84 -10.73 -33.20
C THR A 434 -25.45 -11.63 -34.26
N THR A 435 -25.31 -11.22 -35.52
CA THR A 435 -25.73 -12.01 -36.67
C THR A 435 -24.55 -12.83 -37.20
N LEU A 436 -24.74 -14.14 -37.37
CA LEU A 436 -23.78 -15.02 -38.06
C LEU A 436 -24.20 -15.28 -39.51
N ARG A 437 -23.26 -15.20 -40.44
CA ARG A 437 -23.43 -15.52 -41.85
C ARG A 437 -22.23 -16.28 -42.37
N THR A 438 -22.38 -16.97 -43.49
CA THR A 438 -21.25 -17.56 -44.23
C THR A 438 -20.97 -16.70 -45.45
N ASN A 439 -19.72 -16.29 -45.66
CA ASN A 439 -19.34 -15.52 -46.84
C ASN A 439 -19.11 -16.42 -48.08
N ALA A 440 -18.79 -15.82 -49.22
CA ALA A 440 -18.54 -16.55 -50.47
C ALA A 440 -17.37 -17.55 -50.41
N GLU A 441 -16.45 -17.37 -49.46
CA GLU A 441 -15.28 -18.25 -49.24
C GLU A 441 -15.57 -19.41 -48.29
N GLY A 442 -16.82 -19.52 -47.80
CA GLY A 442 -17.24 -20.52 -46.82
C GLY A 442 -16.82 -20.19 -45.38
N LEU A 443 -16.41 -18.96 -45.10
CA LEU A 443 -15.97 -18.53 -43.76
C LEU A 443 -17.14 -17.92 -42.97
N THR A 444 -17.14 -18.18 -41.66
CA THR A 444 -18.11 -17.58 -40.74
C THR A 444 -17.79 -16.10 -40.52
N VAL A 445 -18.79 -15.25 -40.72
CA VAL A 445 -18.76 -13.81 -40.47
C VAL A 445 -19.78 -13.47 -39.40
N ALA A 446 -19.32 -12.86 -38.31
CA ALA A 446 -20.17 -12.31 -37.26
C ALA A 446 -20.26 -10.79 -37.40
N SER A 447 -21.44 -10.22 -37.19
CA SER A 447 -21.63 -8.77 -37.25
C SER A 447 -22.57 -8.27 -36.15
N VAL A 448 -22.24 -7.11 -35.57
CA VAL A 448 -23.02 -6.46 -34.50
C VAL A 448 -22.94 -4.94 -34.62
N SER A 449 -24.00 -4.24 -34.22
CA SER A 449 -24.02 -2.79 -34.05
C SER A 449 -23.87 -2.44 -32.58
N VAL A 450 -22.88 -1.62 -32.22
CA VAL A 450 -22.56 -1.25 -30.83
C VAL A 450 -22.90 0.22 -30.62
N PRO A 451 -23.91 0.56 -29.81
CA PRO A 451 -24.34 1.93 -29.60
C PRO A 451 -23.34 2.74 -28.76
N PRO A 452 -23.36 4.09 -28.83
CA PRO A 452 -22.57 4.96 -27.96
C PRO A 452 -22.71 4.59 -26.47
N GLY A 453 -21.59 4.49 -25.75
CA GLY A 453 -21.54 4.07 -24.35
C GLY A 453 -21.95 2.62 -24.08
N GLY A 454 -22.29 1.84 -25.12
CA GLY A 454 -22.85 0.51 -25.02
C GLY A 454 -21.81 -0.61 -25.00
N THR A 455 -22.19 -1.74 -24.40
CA THR A 455 -21.46 -3.01 -24.50
C THR A 455 -22.35 -4.05 -25.16
N GLU A 456 -21.86 -4.65 -26.25
CA GLU A 456 -22.57 -5.74 -26.94
C GLU A 456 -21.74 -7.03 -26.83
N MET A 457 -22.39 -8.10 -26.36
CA MET A 457 -21.83 -9.45 -26.44
C MET A 457 -21.75 -9.86 -27.92
N PHE A 458 -20.65 -10.51 -28.29
CA PHE A 458 -20.36 -10.80 -29.69
C PHE A 458 -20.43 -12.29 -30.02
N ILE A 459 -19.44 -13.06 -29.56
CA ILE A 459 -19.37 -14.50 -29.82
C ILE A 459 -18.95 -15.27 -28.58
N ALA A 460 -19.29 -16.56 -28.55
CA ALA A 460 -18.72 -17.56 -27.65
C ALA A 460 -18.05 -18.68 -28.46
N GLY A 461 -16.99 -19.28 -27.93
CA GLY A 461 -16.35 -20.47 -28.48
C GLY A 461 -14.87 -20.29 -28.81
N HIS A 462 -14.36 -21.16 -29.67
CA HIS A 462 -12.95 -21.23 -30.02
C HIS A 462 -12.67 -20.42 -31.30
N VAL A 463 -11.77 -19.44 -31.21
CA VAL A 463 -11.35 -18.61 -32.35
C VAL A 463 -9.97 -19.04 -32.82
N ASN A 464 -9.87 -19.44 -34.09
CA ASN A 464 -8.62 -19.78 -34.76
C ASN A 464 -8.39 -18.84 -35.95
N GLY A 465 -7.74 -17.70 -35.67
CA GLY A 465 -7.49 -16.63 -36.63
C GLY A 465 -8.75 -15.84 -36.99
N TYR A 466 -8.61 -14.55 -37.26
CA TYR A 466 -9.73 -13.70 -37.66
C TYR A 466 -9.25 -12.44 -38.39
N LYS A 467 -10.16 -11.81 -39.14
CA LYS A 467 -10.01 -10.46 -39.70
C LYS A 467 -11.18 -9.60 -39.23
N CYS A 468 -10.91 -8.39 -38.75
CA CYS A 468 -11.94 -7.45 -38.31
C CYS A 468 -12.09 -6.29 -39.28
N SER A 469 -13.33 -5.85 -39.49
CA SER A 469 -13.72 -4.60 -40.14
C SER A 469 -14.59 -3.79 -39.18
N TYR A 470 -14.42 -2.48 -39.20
CA TYR A 470 -15.11 -1.56 -38.32
C TYR A 470 -15.57 -0.36 -39.13
N ASP A 471 -16.86 -0.07 -39.09
CA ASP A 471 -17.44 1.13 -39.70
C ASP A 471 -18.11 1.97 -38.61
N ALA A 472 -17.95 3.29 -38.68
CA ALA A 472 -18.57 4.22 -37.75
C ALA A 472 -19.60 5.06 -38.50
N ALA A 473 -20.82 5.12 -37.97
CA ALA A 473 -21.88 5.99 -38.47
C ALA A 473 -22.24 7.02 -37.40
N HIS A 474 -22.36 8.28 -37.83
CA HIS A 474 -22.99 9.34 -37.03
C HIS A 474 -24.50 9.25 -37.27
N GLU A 475 -25.30 9.24 -36.20
CA GLU A 475 -26.76 9.41 -36.36
C GLU A 475 -27.13 10.87 -36.64
#